data_AF-A0A956QF65-F1
#
_entry.id   AF-A0A956QF65-F1
#
_cell.length_a   1.000
_cell.length_b   1.000
_cell.length_c   1.000
_cell.angle_alpha   90.00
_cell.angle_beta   90.00
_cell.angle_gamma   90.00
#
_symmetry.space_group_name_H-M   'P 1'
#
loop_
_entity.id
_entity.type
_entity.pdbx_description
1 polymer ?
#
loop_
_entity_poly.entity_id
_entity_poly.type
_entity_poly.pdbx_seq_one_letter_code
_entity_poly.pdbx_strand_id
1 'polypeptide(L)'
;MNLRCLLLLVLLATLPAAAERVFILHTNDIHGYLEPAEQGGEARIATVVRAMRAAFPGQVMLLDAGDLAQGTPLSGLFFGEPVAKTLDLLDYDAICIGN
;
A
#
# COMPACT_ATOMS: atom_id res chain seq x y z
N MET A 1 3.49 16.33 -43.65
CA MET A 1 4.15 15.62 -42.56
C MET A 1 5.58 15.34 -43.00
N ASN A 2 6.57 15.95 -42.36
CA ASN A 2 7.94 15.99 -42.89
C ASN A 2 8.66 14.68 -42.55
N LEU A 3 9.59 14.23 -43.41
CA LEU A 3 10.29 12.94 -43.27
C LEU A 3 10.96 12.75 -41.89
N ARG A 4 11.39 13.84 -41.25
CA ARG A 4 11.91 13.86 -39.87
C ARG A 4 10.85 13.45 -38.83
N CYS A 5 9.60 13.89 -38.98
CA CYS A 5 8.51 13.51 -38.09
C CYS A 5 8.17 12.03 -38.23
N LEU A 6 8.22 11.49 -39.46
CA LEU A 6 7.96 10.08 -39.72
C LEU A 6 9.06 9.18 -39.11
N LEU A 7 10.33 9.57 -39.25
CA LEU A 7 11.47 8.89 -38.63
C LEU A 7 11.41 8.91 -37.09
N LEU A 8 11.01 10.03 -36.49
CA LEU A 8 10.86 10.14 -35.04
C LEU A 8 9.73 9.24 -34.50
N LEU A 9 8.61 9.18 -35.22
CA LEU A 9 7.47 8.33 -34.86
C LEU A 9 7.79 6.84 -34.94
N VAL A 10 8.49 6.42 -36.00
CA VAL A 10 8.96 5.03 -36.15
C VAL A 10 9.94 4.66 -35.04
N LEU A 11 10.85 5.57 -34.67
CA LEU A 11 11.83 5.31 -33.60
C LEU A 11 11.13 5.14 -32.23
N LEU A 12 10.16 5.99 -31.89
CA LEU A 12 9.37 5.85 -30.65
C LEU A 12 8.54 4.56 -30.62
N ALA A 13 7.96 4.16 -31.76
CA ALA A 13 7.13 2.96 -31.86
C ALA A 13 7.94 1.65 -31.73
N THR A 14 9.27 1.70 -31.86
CA THR A 14 10.16 0.53 -31.73
C THR A 14 10.79 0.38 -30.35
N LEU A 15 10.51 1.29 -29.41
CA LEU A 15 10.99 1.14 -28.04
C LEU A 15 10.30 -0.07 -27.38
N PRO A 16 11.05 -1.04 -26.84
CA PRO A 16 10.44 -2.15 -26.13
C PRO A 16 9.70 -1.59 -24.92
N ALA A 17 8.43 -2.00 -24.74
CA ALA A 17 7.71 -1.70 -23.51
C ALA A 17 8.47 -2.34 -22.35
N ALA A 18 8.98 -1.52 -21.44
CA ALA A 18 9.61 -2.02 -20.23
C ALA A 18 8.54 -2.76 -19.41
N ALA A 19 8.80 -4.02 -19.06
CA ALA A 19 7.94 -4.74 -18.14
C ALA A 19 8.05 -4.07 -16.76
N GLU A 20 7.02 -3.35 -16.38
CA GLU A 20 6.94 -2.68 -15.09
C GLU A 20 6.51 -3.69 -14.02
N ARG A 21 7.18 -3.67 -12.87
CA ARG A 21 6.85 -4.54 -11.74
C ARG A 21 6.16 -3.72 -10.68
N VAL A 22 5.06 -4.25 -10.16
CA VAL A 22 4.37 -3.68 -9.00
C VAL A 22 4.36 -4.73 -7.89
N PHE A 23 4.70 -4.29 -6.69
CA PHE A 23 4.64 -5.07 -5.46
C PHE A 23 3.38 -4.71 -4.72
N ILE A 24 2.48 -5.67 -4.55
CA ILE A 24 1.27 -5.51 -3.74
C ILE A 24 1.57 -6.05 -2.35
N LEU A 25 1.58 -5.16 -1.38
CA LEU A 25 1.52 -5.50 0.04
C LEU A 25 0.06 -5.39 0.46
N HIS A 26 -0.40 -6.32 1.29
CA HIS A 26 -1.77 -6.27 1.78
C HIS A 26 -1.89 -6.69 3.24
N THR A 27 -2.93 -6.16 3.88
CA THR A 27 -3.46 -6.56 5.18
C THR A 27 -4.97 -6.78 5.08
N ASN A 28 -5.52 -7.46 6.08
CA ASN A 28 -6.95 -7.70 6.23
C ASN A 28 -7.24 -8.07 7.69
N ASP A 29 -8.48 -7.85 8.14
CA ASP A 29 -9.00 -8.35 9.42
C ASP A 29 -8.10 -7.97 10.62
N ILE A 30 -7.56 -6.74 10.60
CA ILE A 30 -6.70 -6.25 11.68
C ILE A 30 -7.46 -6.16 13.00
N HIS A 31 -8.78 -5.96 12.97
CA HIS A 31 -9.65 -6.00 14.15
C HIS A 31 -9.11 -5.18 15.34
N GLY A 32 -8.49 -4.04 15.05
CA GLY A 32 -7.93 -3.16 16.06
C GLY A 32 -6.67 -3.68 16.79
N TYR A 33 -6.01 -4.74 16.31
CA TYR A 33 -4.75 -5.24 16.86
C TYR A 33 -3.56 -4.37 16.44
N LEU A 34 -3.53 -3.14 16.94
CA LEU A 34 -2.50 -2.15 16.62
C LEU A 34 -1.18 -2.43 17.34
N GLU A 35 -1.26 -2.98 18.55
CA GLU A 35 -0.12 -3.31 19.39
C GLU A 35 0.50 -4.67 19.03
N PRO A 36 1.81 -4.85 19.21
CA PRO A 36 2.46 -6.13 18.93
C PRO A 36 2.03 -7.20 19.93
N ALA A 37 1.58 -8.35 19.40
CA ALA A 37 1.48 -9.60 20.15
C ALA A 37 2.69 -10.51 19.81
N GLU A 38 2.49 -11.84 19.88
CA GLU A 38 3.47 -12.81 19.37
C GLU A 38 3.81 -12.56 17.89
N GLN A 39 2.82 -12.11 17.10
CA GLN A 39 2.95 -11.73 15.70
C GLN A 39 2.20 -10.40 15.44
N GLY A 40 2.51 -9.75 14.32
CA GLY A 40 1.81 -8.53 13.90
C GLY A 40 2.13 -7.28 14.74
N GLY A 41 1.20 -6.33 14.71
CA GLY A 41 1.34 -4.99 15.25
C GLY A 41 1.77 -3.97 14.18
N GLU A 42 1.13 -2.80 14.19
CA GLU A 42 1.23 -1.81 13.12
C GLU A 42 2.63 -1.22 12.98
N ALA A 43 3.37 -1.11 14.10
CA ALA A 43 4.77 -0.70 14.06
C ALA A 43 5.67 -1.70 13.30
N ARG A 44 5.37 -3.01 13.40
CA ARG A 44 6.11 -4.04 12.67
C ARG A 44 5.73 -4.04 11.19
N ILE A 45 4.44 -3.88 10.88
CA ILE A 45 3.94 -3.70 9.51
C ILE A 45 4.62 -2.48 8.87
N ALA A 46 4.66 -1.34 9.56
CA ALA A 46 5.32 -0.12 9.09
C ALA A 46 6.80 -0.33 8.76
N THR A 47 7.50 -1.16 9.54
CA THR A 47 8.89 -1.49 9.28
C THR A 47 9.06 -2.23 7.95
N VAL A 48 8.19 -3.22 7.68
CA VAL A 48 8.21 -3.99 6.42
C VAL A 48 7.82 -3.10 5.24
N VAL A 49 6.77 -2.30 5.36
CA VAL A 49 6.29 -1.39 4.31
C VAL A 49 7.39 -0.40 3.93
N ARG A 50 8.04 0.24 4.92
CA ARG A 50 9.12 1.19 4.68
C ARG A 50 10.33 0.53 4.00
N ALA A 51 10.70 -0.68 4.43
CA ALA A 51 11.77 -1.43 3.80
C ALA A 51 11.46 -1.77 2.33
N MET A 52 10.23 -2.20 2.04
CA MET A 52 9.80 -2.48 0.67
C MET A 52 9.76 -1.22 -0.20
N ARG A 53 9.20 -0.12 0.30
CA ARG A 53 9.17 1.16 -0.42
C ARG A 53 10.57 1.72 -0.68
N ALA A 54 11.51 1.53 0.25
CA ALA A 54 12.91 1.91 0.07
C ALA A 54 13.63 1.03 -0.97
N ALA A 55 13.36 -0.28 -0.97
CA ALA A 55 13.95 -1.23 -1.92
C ALA A 55 13.39 -1.09 -3.34
N PHE A 56 12.11 -0.72 -3.47
CA PHE A 56 11.39 -0.62 -4.74
C PHE A 56 10.65 0.73 -4.87
N PRO A 57 11.38 1.86 -5.01
CA PRO A 57 10.78 3.18 -5.07
C PRO A 57 9.77 3.29 -6.22
N GLY A 58 8.57 3.79 -5.92
CA GLY A 58 7.49 4.00 -6.91
C GLY A 58 6.81 2.73 -7.42
N GLN A 59 7.14 1.55 -6.88
CA GLN A 59 6.64 0.26 -7.35
C GLN A 59 5.85 -0.51 -6.29
N VAL A 60 5.58 0.08 -5.12
CA VAL A 60 4.90 -0.60 -4.01
C VAL A 60 3.52 0.02 -3.81
N MET A 61 2.50 -0.83 -3.81
CA MET A 61 1.13 -0.49 -3.38
C MET A 61 0.82 -1.23 -2.09
N LEU A 62 0.34 -0.51 -1.08
CA LEU A 62 -0.13 -1.04 0.19
C LEU A 62 -1.65 -0.95 0.26
N LEU A 63 -2.31 -2.10 0.40
CA LEU A 63 -3.77 -2.23 0.33
C LEU A 63 -4.33 -2.88 1.61
N ASP A 64 -5.53 -2.50 2.02
CA ASP A 64 -6.26 -3.20 3.10
C ASP A 64 -7.62 -3.71 2.63
N ALA A 65 -7.96 -4.96 3.01
CA ALA A 65 -9.19 -5.62 2.58
C ALA A 65 -10.40 -5.43 3.50
N GLY A 66 -10.30 -4.64 4.58
CA GLY A 66 -11.39 -4.34 5.49
C GLY A 66 -11.27 -5.03 6.85
N ASP A 67 -12.32 -4.88 7.67
CA ASP A 67 -12.38 -5.35 9.07
C ASP A 67 -11.22 -4.85 9.94
N LEU A 68 -10.91 -3.56 9.75
CA LEU A 68 -9.82 -2.85 10.43
C LEU A 68 -10.11 -2.55 11.91
N ALA A 69 -11.37 -2.30 12.23
CA ALA A 69 -11.81 -1.84 13.55
C ALA A 69 -12.54 -2.95 14.31
N GLN A 70 -12.74 -2.73 15.62
CA GLN A 70 -13.38 -3.63 16.57
C GLN A 70 -12.57 -4.91 16.84
N GLY A 71 -12.48 -5.32 18.11
CA GLY A 71 -11.72 -6.51 18.53
C GLY A 71 -10.76 -6.25 19.70
N THR A 72 -10.37 -4.99 19.92
CA THR A 72 -9.53 -4.58 21.06
C THR A 72 -10.11 -3.37 21.82
N PRO A 73 -9.78 -3.19 23.12
CA PRO A 73 -10.19 -2.00 23.86
C PRO A 73 -9.70 -0.69 23.24
N LEU A 74 -8.50 -0.68 22.67
CA LEU A 74 -7.94 0.50 22.00
C LEU A 74 -8.79 0.91 20.78
N SER A 75 -9.27 -0.06 20.01
CA SER A 75 -10.16 0.23 18.88
C SER A 75 -11.57 0.63 19.36
N GLY A 76 -12.12 -0.07 20.35
CA GLY A 76 -13.49 0.16 20.83
C GLY A 76 -13.69 1.43 21.64
N LEU A 77 -12.83 1.70 22.64
CA LEU A 77 -12.96 2.84 23.55
C LEU A 77 -12.76 4.18 22.86
N PHE A 78 -12.01 4.19 21.77
CA PHE A 78 -11.67 5.38 21.00
C PHE A 78 -12.40 5.42 19.64
N PHE A 79 -13.46 4.62 19.48
CA PHE A 79 -14.31 4.64 18.27
C PHE A 79 -13.54 4.51 16.95
N GLY A 80 -12.44 3.73 16.95
CA GLY A 80 -11.60 3.51 15.78
C GLY A 80 -10.61 4.63 15.46
N GLU A 81 -10.55 5.73 16.21
CA GLU A 81 -9.59 6.83 15.96
C GLU A 81 -8.13 6.35 15.89
N PRO A 82 -7.64 5.47 16.80
CA PRO A 82 -6.27 4.97 16.73
C PRO A 82 -6.01 4.15 15.48
N VAL A 83 -7.02 3.43 14.98
CA VAL A 83 -6.94 2.64 13.73
C VAL A 83 -6.83 3.57 12.54
N ALA A 84 -7.69 4.60 12.46
CA ALA A 84 -7.60 5.60 11.40
C ALA A 84 -6.22 6.26 11.35
N LYS A 85 -5.66 6.56 12.52
CA LYS A 85 -4.32 7.17 12.62
C LYS A 85 -3.20 6.24 12.13
N THR A 86 -3.29 4.93 12.34
CA THR A 86 -2.27 4.01 11.83
C THR A 86 -2.33 3.91 10.31
N LEU A 87 -3.53 3.93 9.72
CA LEU A 87 -3.71 3.96 8.27
C LEU A 87 -3.03 5.17 7.63
N ASP A 88 -3.24 6.37 8.19
CA ASP A 88 -2.59 7.60 7.72
C ASP A 88 -1.06 7.52 7.85
N LEU A 89 -0.55 6.96 8.96
CA LEU A 89 0.89 6.84 9.20
C LEU A 89 1.57 5.78 8.33
N LEU A 90 0.84 4.74 7.94
CA LEU A 90 1.29 3.69 7.03
C LEU A 90 1.14 4.09 5.56
N ASP A 91 0.34 5.13 5.30
CA ASP A 91 0.13 5.70 3.96
C ASP A 91 -0.42 4.62 3.02
N TYR A 92 -1.56 4.01 3.40
CA TYR A 92 -2.26 3.03 2.56
C TYR A 92 -2.75 3.67 1.26
N ASP A 93 -2.61 2.95 0.15
CA ASP A 93 -3.04 3.41 -1.18
C ASP A 93 -4.55 3.24 -1.39
N ALA A 94 -5.12 2.16 -0.86
CA ALA A 94 -6.57 1.94 -0.85
C ALA A 94 -7.00 0.97 0.26
N ILE A 95 -8.25 1.12 0.68
CA ILE A 95 -8.86 0.36 1.77
C ILE A 95 -10.30 0.00 1.39
N CYS A 96 -10.70 -1.25 1.66
CA CYS A 96 -12.10 -1.68 1.59
C CYS A 96 -12.82 -1.48 2.94
N ILE A 97 -14.12 -1.26 2.90
CA ILE A 97 -14.96 -1.27 4.11
C ILE A 97 -15.24 -2.73 4.51
N GLY A 98 -15.16 -3.00 5.81
CA GLY A 98 -15.51 -4.27 6.44
C GLY A 98 -17.03 -4.53 6.57
N ASN A 99 -17.41 -5.65 7.21
CA ASN A 99 -18.81 -6.01 7.44
C ASN A 99 -19.46 -5.34 8.66
#